data_AF-A0A6N7S8B8-F1
#
_entry.id   AF-A0A6N7S8B8-F1
#
_cell.length_a   1.000
_cell.length_b   1.000
_cell.length_c   1.000
_cell.angle_alpha   90.00
_cell.angle_beta   90.00
_cell.angle_gamma   90.00
#
_symmetry.space_group_name_H-M   'P 1'
#
loop_
_entity.id
_entity.type
_entity.pdbx_description
1 polymer ?
#
loop_
_entity_poly.entity_id
_entity_poly.type
_entity_poly.pdbx_seq_one_letter_code
_entity_poly.pdbx_strand_id
1 'polypeptide(L)' 'MSKWIDDSIVIDFPVPNPIQQIISELEKYDQEEDDYFYFDRSELLENVTKDYVYEKVLTAKQRALLIQKYS' A
#
# COMPACT_ATOMS: atom_id res chain seq x y z
N MET A 1 -12.32 3.25 -16.43
CA MET A 1 -11.26 2.73 -15.56
C MET A 1 -11.59 3.16 -14.15
N SER A 2 -12.06 2.23 -13.33
CA SER A 2 -12.19 2.46 -11.89
C SER A 2 -10.78 2.32 -11.32
N LYS A 3 -10.19 3.42 -10.85
CA LYS A 3 -8.96 3.37 -10.07
C LYS A 3 -9.31 3.01 -8.63
N TRP A 4 -8.58 2.07 -8.04
CA TRP A 4 -8.66 1.74 -6.62
C TRP A 4 -7.73 2.63 -5.79
N ILE A 5 -6.64 3.13 -6.37
CA ILE A 5 -5.68 3.98 -5.66
C ILE A 5 -6.24 5.40 -5.47
N ASP A 6 -6.20 5.91 -4.23
CA ASP A 6 -6.57 7.29 -3.91
C ASP A 6 -5.38 8.25 -4.18
N ASP A 7 -5.39 8.89 -5.34
CA ASP A 7 -4.40 9.88 -5.76
C ASP A 7 -4.42 11.17 -4.89
N SER A 8 -5.46 11.41 -4.09
CA SER A 8 -5.52 12.57 -3.18
C SER A 8 -4.66 12.42 -1.93
N ILE A 9 -4.28 11.19 -1.57
CA ILE A 9 -3.44 10.89 -0.42
C ILE A 9 -1.97 10.98 -0.82
N VAL A 10 -1.22 11.81 -0.10
CA VAL A 10 0.23 11.97 -0.28
C VAL A 10 0.98 11.19 0.80
N ILE A 11 1.92 10.35 0.39
CA ILE A 11 2.82 9.62 1.27
C ILE A 11 4.14 10.41 1.36
N ASP A 12 4.31 11.17 2.44
CA ASP A 12 5.43 12.12 2.64
C ASP A 12 6.46 11.63 3.67
N PHE A 13 6.50 10.33 3.92
CA PHE A 13 7.38 9.67 4.88
C PHE A 13 8.16 8.53 4.25
N PRO A 14 9.31 8.14 4.82
CA PRO A 14 10.10 7.04 4.31
C PRO A 14 9.32 5.72 4.40
N VAL A 15 9.21 5.04 3.26
CA VAL A 15 8.61 3.71 3.15
C VAL A 15 9.73 2.68 3.00
N PRO A 16 9.76 1.61 3.80
CA PRO A 16 10.74 0.52 3.67
C PRO A 16 10.72 -0.14 2.28
N ASN A 17 11.89 -0.53 1.76
CA ASN A 17 12.01 -1.13 0.42
C ASN A 17 11.02 -2.29 0.16
N PRO A 18 10.76 -3.23 1.10
CA PRO A 18 9.80 -4.30 0.86
C PRO A 18 8.37 -3.77 0.65
N ILE A 19 7.98 -2.70 1.35
CA ILE A 19 6.67 -2.07 1.15
C ILE A 19 6.64 -1.30 -0.18
N GLN A 20 7.74 -0.64 -0.58
CA GLN A 20 7.81 0.03 -1.89
C GLN A 20 7.61 -0.94 -3.06
N GLN A 21 8.11 -2.17 -2.94
CA GLN A 21 7.89 -3.21 -3.96
C GLN A 21 6.40 -3.55 -4.08
N ILE A 22 5.70 -3.74 -2.97
CA ILE A 22 4.26 -4.01 -2.95
C ILE A 22 3.47 -2.85 -3.56
N ILE A 23 3.83 -1.60 -3.20
CA ILE A 23 3.22 -0.39 -3.78
C ILE A 23 3.39 -0.35 -5.30
N SER A 24 4.60 -0.65 -5.79
CA SER A 24 4.88 -0.64 -7.24
C SER A 24 4.05 -1.67 -8.00
N GLU A 25 3.79 -2.83 -7.39
CA GLU A 25 2.91 -3.85 -7.95
C GLU A 25 1.45 -3.39 -7.96
N LEU A 26 0.97 -2.76 -6.87
CA LEU A 26 -0.38 -2.19 -6.80
C LEU A 26 -0.62 -1.10 -7.84
N GLU A 27 0.32 -0.17 -8.00
CA GLU A 27 0.26 0.88 -9.03
C GLU A 27 0.23 0.30 -10.45
N LYS A 28 0.93 -0.82 -10.68
CA LYS A 28 0.89 -1.53 -11.94
C LYS A 28 -0.48 -2.19 -12.18
N TYR A 29 -1.02 -2.91 -11.20
CA TYR A 29 -2.29 -3.62 -11.34
C TYR A 29 -3.49 -2.65 -11.46
N ASP A 30 -3.44 -1.49 -10.81
CA ASP A 30 -4.41 -0.40 -10.97
C ASP A 30 -4.48 0.14 -12.40
N GLN A 31 -3.36 0.05 -13.15
CA GLN A 31 -3.30 0.47 -14.57
C GLN A 31 -3.69 -0.65 -15.55
N GLU A 32 -3.36 -1.90 -15.22
CA GLU A 32 -3.56 -3.06 -16.11
C GLU A 32 -4.99 -3.64 -16.05
N GLU A 33 -5.87 -3.10 -15.20
CA GLU A 33 -7.22 -3.63 -14.91
C GLU A 33 -7.17 -5.10 -14.43
N ASP A 34 -6.14 -5.46 -13.65
CA ASP A 34 -6.00 -6.80 -13.07
C ASP A 34 -6.45 -6.83 -11.60
N ASP A 35 -7.77 -6.89 -11.42
CA ASP A 35 -8.45 -6.86 -10.13
C ASP A 35 -7.90 -7.92 -9.16
N TYR A 36 -7.63 -9.14 -9.65
CA TYR A 36 -7.30 -10.27 -8.78
C TYR A 36 -5.95 -10.09 -8.08
N PHE A 37 -4.92 -9.68 -8.83
CA PHE A 37 -3.61 -9.44 -8.23
C PHE A 37 -3.59 -8.16 -7.40
N TYR A 38 -4.42 -7.16 -7.73
CA TYR A 38 -4.54 -5.96 -6.90
C TYR A 38 -5.00 -6.33 -5.48
N PHE A 39 -6.09 -7.10 -5.34
CA PHE A 39 -6.61 -7.47 -4.02
C PHE A 39 -5.62 -8.33 -3.22
N ASP A 40 -4.92 -9.27 -3.86
CA ASP A 40 -3.87 -10.07 -3.20
C ASP A 40 -2.73 -9.19 -2.65
N ARG A 41 -2.28 -8.20 -3.42
CA ARG A 41 -1.22 -7.28 -2.98
C ARG A 41 -1.69 -6.28 -1.94
N SER A 42 -2.95 -5.87 -2.01
CA SER A 42 -3.55 -4.97 -1.03
C SER A 42 -3.63 -5.66 0.34
N GLU A 43 -4.08 -6.91 0.40
CA GLU A 43 -4.07 -7.70 1.63
C GLU A 43 -2.64 -7.94 2.15
N LEU A 44 -1.68 -8.20 1.25
CA LEU A 44 -0.28 -8.34 1.63
C LEU A 44 0.26 -7.05 2.27
N LEU A 45 -0.05 -5.88 1.71
CA LEU A 45 0.33 -4.58 2.26
C LEU A 45 -0.23 -4.39 3.67
N GLU A 46 -1.51 -4.68 3.87
CA GLU A 46 -2.17 -4.57 5.17
C GLU A 46 -1.51 -5.45 6.24
N ASN A 47 -1.10 -6.66 5.85
CA ASN A 47 -0.48 -7.64 6.74
C ASN A 47 0.95 -7.29 7.07
N VAL A 48 1.78 -7.03 6.06
CA VAL A 48 3.20 -6.69 6.24
C VAL A 48 3.34 -5.42 7.09
N THR A 49 2.53 -4.39 6.84
CA THR A 49 2.62 -3.13 7.59
C THR A 49 2.31 -3.26 9.09
N LYS A 50 1.62 -4.33 9.54
CA LYS A 50 1.40 -4.58 10.98
C LYS A 50 2.73 -4.81 11.70
N ASP A 51 3.62 -5.60 11.10
CA ASP A 51 4.93 -5.90 11.67
C ASP A 51 5.81 -4.65 11.71
N TYR A 52 5.78 -3.82 10.67
CA TYR A 52 6.51 -2.55 10.65
C TYR A 52 6.02 -1.54 11.70
N VAL A 53 4.74 -1.58 12.09
CA VAL A 53 4.23 -0.80 13.22
C VAL A 53 4.72 -1.37 14.55
N TYR A 54 4.71 -2.70 14.70
CA TYR A 54 5.24 -3.37 15.88
C TYR A 54 6.74 -3.07 16.10
N GLU A 55 7.52 -3.12 15.03
CA GLU A 55 8.96 -2.81 15.01
C GLU A 55 9.28 -1.31 15.11
N LYS A 56 8.26 -0.44 15.17
CA LYS A 56 8.37 1.02 15.24
C LYS A 56 9.07 1.67 14.03
N VAL A 57 9.07 0.98 12.89
CA VAL A 57 9.54 1.52 11.61
C VAL A 57 8.47 2.45 11.00
N LEU A 58 7.19 2.08 11.16
CA LEU A 58 6.04 2.92 10.83
C LEU A 58 5.26 3.28 12.10
N THR A 59 4.67 4.46 12.11
CA THR A 59 3.63 4.81 13.08
C THR A 59 2.29 4.22 12.64
N ALA A 60 1.36 4.05 13.59
CA ALA A 60 -0.01 3.65 13.27
C ALA A 60 -0.69 4.61 12.27
N LYS A 61 -0.37 5.91 12.34
CA LYS A 61 -0.88 6.93 11.41
C LYS A 61 -0.32 6.74 9.99
N GLN A 62 0.98 6.47 9.86
CA GLN A 62 1.61 6.19 8.57
C GLN A 62 1.06 4.91 7.94
N ARG A 63 0.86 3.85 8.74
CA ARG A 63 0.16 2.64 8.28
C ARG A 63 -1.25 2.93 7.79
N ALA A 64 -2.03 3.72 8.56
CA ALA A 64 -3.40 4.06 8.17
C ALA A 64 -3.45 4.82 6.83
N LEU A 65 -2.50 5.73 6.58
CA LEU A 65 -2.40 6.43 5.30
C LEU A 65 -2.03 5.50 4.14
N LEU A 66 -1.13 4.54 4.35
CA LEU A 66 -0.81 3.54 3.32
C LEU A 66 -2.03 2.70 2.96
N ILE A 67 -2.76 2.21 3.97
CA ILE A 67 -3.96 1.39 3.75
C ILE A 67 -5.03 2.21 3.05
N GLN A 68 -5.35 3.40 3.55
CA GLN A 68 -6.37 4.25 2.92
C GLN A 68 -6.06 4.59 1.45
N LYS A 69 -4.77 4.66 1.08
CA LYS A 69 -4.37 4.96 -0.30
C LYS A 69 -4.46 3.75 -1.23
N TYR A 70 -4.17 2.55 -0.73
CA TYR A 70 -3.89 1.37 -1.55
C TYR A 70 -4.79 0.16 -1.26
N SER A 71 -5.71 0.26 -0.29
CA SER A 71 -6.61 -0.81 0.18
C SER A 71 -8.02 -0.29 0.43
#